data_AF-A0A263DCJ3-F1
#
_entry.id   AF-A0A263DCJ3-F1
#
_cell.length_a   1.000
_cell.length_b   1.000
_cell.length_c   1.000
_cell.angle_alpha   90.00
_cell.angle_beta   90.00
_cell.angle_gamma   90.00
#
_symmetry.space_group_name_H-M   'P 1'
#
loop_
_entity.id
_entity.type
_entity.pdbx_description
1 polymer ?
#
loop_
_entity_poly.entity_id
_entity_poly.type
_entity_poly.pdbx_seq_one_letter_code
_entity_poly.pdbx_strand_id
1 'polypeptide(L)'
;MYMRSTKSAAAHLAAMCWSMERGPSKHVPTVLKRWLDGPQHYTRLTPPAPLCRGDLTVRHVLGVDDPAEYATRALEWAGSAWQAWSEHHDQARRWVSEALSGR
;
A
#
# COMPACT_ATOMS: atom_id res chain seq x y z
N MET A 1 8.80 7.27 14.10
CA MET A 1 9.22 7.00 12.71
C MET A 1 8.36 5.87 12.15
N TYR A 2 7.47 6.19 11.20
CA TYR A 2 6.57 5.25 10.51
C TYR A 2 7.39 4.28 9.63
N MET A 3 6.98 3.02 9.45
CA MET A 3 7.67 2.00 8.64
C MET A 3 9.14 1.67 9.04
N ARG A 4 9.42 1.52 10.34
CA ARG A 4 10.77 1.14 10.82
C ARG A 4 11.21 -0.29 10.46
N SER A 5 10.26 -1.21 10.38
CA SER A 5 10.50 -2.61 10.04
C SER A 5 10.41 -2.81 8.54
N THR A 6 11.43 -3.41 7.93
CA THR A 6 11.46 -3.66 6.50
C THR A 6 10.32 -4.59 6.06
N LYS A 7 10.00 -5.60 6.87
CA LYS A 7 8.85 -6.50 6.63
C LYS A 7 7.53 -5.72 6.68
N SER A 8 7.37 -4.81 7.63
CA SER A 8 6.16 -4.00 7.73
C SER A 8 6.01 -3.04 6.54
N ALA A 9 7.11 -2.43 6.09
CA ALA A 9 7.10 -1.57 4.90
C ALA A 9 6.70 -2.38 3.65
N ALA A 10 7.28 -3.57 3.46
CA ALA A 10 6.94 -4.46 2.35
C ALA A 10 5.47 -4.88 2.40
N ALA A 11 4.94 -5.26 3.57
CA ALA A 11 3.55 -5.66 3.73
C ALA A 11 2.57 -4.55 3.31
N HIS A 12 2.75 -3.33 3.82
CA HIS A 12 1.84 -2.23 3.50
C HIS A 12 1.98 -1.79 2.04
N LEU A 13 3.21 -1.68 1.52
CA LEU A 13 3.41 -1.20 0.15
C LEU A 13 2.93 -2.21 -0.89
N ALA A 14 3.17 -3.52 -0.69
CA ALA A 14 2.65 -4.55 -1.59
C ALA A 14 1.13 -4.67 -1.53
N ALA A 15 0.51 -4.51 -0.35
CA ALA A 15 -0.95 -4.48 -0.21
C ALA A 15 -1.56 -3.25 -0.88
N MET A 16 -0.90 -2.08 -0.79
CA MET A 16 -1.30 -0.86 -1.50
C MET A 16 -1.20 -1.03 -3.01
N CYS A 17 -0.06 -1.52 -3.52
CA CYS A 17 0.12 -1.83 -4.94
C CYS A 17 -0.98 -2.79 -5.45
N TRP A 18 -1.26 -3.86 -4.71
CA TRP A 18 -2.36 -4.76 -5.06
C TRP A 18 -3.70 -4.03 -5.15
N SER A 19 -4.06 -3.26 -4.11
CA SER A 19 -5.35 -2.59 -4.03
C SER A 19 -5.53 -1.52 -5.12
N MET A 20 -4.46 -0.81 -5.46
CA MET A 20 -4.49 0.30 -6.43
C MET A 20 -4.40 -0.18 -7.88
N GLU A 21 -3.62 -1.24 -8.16
CA GLU A 21 -3.37 -1.69 -9.54
C GLU A 21 -4.22 -2.89 -9.96
N ARG A 22 -4.76 -3.66 -9.01
CA ARG A 22 -5.60 -4.85 -9.29
C ARG A 22 -7.03 -4.73 -8.78
N GLY A 23 -7.34 -3.63 -8.09
CA GLY A 23 -8.65 -3.35 -7.53
C GLY A 23 -8.72 -3.55 -6.02
N PRO A 24 -9.64 -2.85 -5.35
CA PRO A 24 -9.74 -2.84 -3.90
C PRO A 24 -10.09 -4.24 -3.39
N SER A 25 -9.33 -4.69 -2.39
CA SER A 25 -9.58 -5.92 -1.66
C SER A 25 -9.94 -5.62 -0.23
N LYS A 26 -10.95 -6.31 0.32
CA LYS A 26 -11.29 -6.21 1.75
C LYS A 26 -10.16 -6.73 2.65
N HIS A 27 -9.30 -7.61 2.13
CA HIS A 27 -8.23 -8.26 2.88
C HIS A 27 -6.94 -8.33 2.07
N VAL A 28 -5.79 -8.40 2.76
CA VAL A 28 -4.54 -8.77 2.09
C VAL A 28 -4.73 -10.13 1.42
N PRO A 29 -4.48 -10.29 0.11
CA PRO A 29 -4.63 -11.56 -0.58
C PRO A 29 -3.83 -12.67 0.10
N THR A 30 -4.39 -13.87 0.20
CA THR A 30 -3.74 -15.00 0.88
C THR A 30 -2.35 -15.31 0.30
N VAL A 31 -2.17 -15.13 -1.01
CA VAL A 31 -0.86 -15.30 -1.69
C VAL A 31 0.18 -14.32 -1.16
N LEU A 32 -0.21 -13.05 -0.97
CA LEU A 32 0.67 -12.01 -0.46
C LEU A 32 0.98 -12.26 1.02
N LYS A 33 -0.01 -12.70 1.81
CA LYS A 33 0.20 -13.09 3.21
C LYS A 33 1.20 -14.24 3.33
N ARG A 34 1.05 -15.31 2.55
CA ARG A 34 1.98 -16.46 2.55
C ARG A 34 3.40 -16.04 2.17
N TRP A 35 3.54 -15.19 1.15
CA TRP A 35 4.82 -14.66 0.74
C TRP A 35 5.47 -13.83 1.87
N LEU A 36 4.71 -12.97 2.55
CA LEU A 36 5.18 -12.17 3.70
C LEU A 36 5.61 -13.02 4.91
N ASP A 37 4.99 -14.18 5.11
CA ASP A 37 5.31 -15.09 6.21
C ASP A 37 6.50 -16.01 5.89
N GLY A 38 6.91 -16.08 4.62
CA GLY A 38 8.08 -16.84 4.17
C GLY A 38 9.44 -16.19 4.52
N PRO A 39 10.55 -16.88 4.20
CA PRO A 39 11.91 -16.46 4.52
C PRO A 39 12.44 -15.38 3.54
N GLN A 40 11.62 -14.39 3.20
CA GLN A 40 11.96 -13.38 2.21
C GLN A 40 12.89 -12.31 2.78
N HIS A 41 13.82 -11.84 1.96
CA HIS A 41 14.64 -10.67 2.24
C HIS A 41 13.99 -9.42 1.65
N TYR A 42 13.56 -8.50 2.52
CA TYR A 42 12.91 -7.26 2.08
C TYR A 42 13.93 -6.16 1.85
N THR A 43 13.87 -5.50 0.69
CA THR A 43 14.62 -4.27 0.42
C THR A 43 14.22 -3.18 1.41
N ARG A 44 15.21 -2.50 2.00
CA ARG A 44 14.94 -1.34 2.86
C ARG A 44 14.49 -0.17 2.01
N LEU A 45 13.24 0.25 2.23
CA LEU A 45 12.68 1.41 1.57
C LEU A 45 13.03 2.69 2.34
N THR A 46 13.31 3.75 1.60
CA THR A 46 13.36 5.11 2.14
C THR A 46 11.95 5.68 2.06
N PRO A 47 11.32 6.04 3.19
CA PRO A 47 10.00 6.65 3.13
C PRO A 47 10.09 8.00 2.40
N PRO A 48 8.98 8.47 1.79
CA PRO A 48 8.96 9.79 1.18
C PRO A 48 9.39 10.88 2.18
N ALA A 49 9.81 12.04 1.68
CA ALA A 49 10.23 13.16 2.52
C ALA A 49 9.15 13.50 3.58
N PRO A 50 9.53 13.99 4.77
CA PRO A 50 8.56 14.45 5.76
C PRO A 50 7.55 15.41 5.13
N LEU A 51 6.28 15.31 5.52
CA LEU A 51 5.15 16.09 4.96
C LEU A 51 4.77 15.78 3.50
N CYS A 52 5.61 15.08 2.73
CA CYS A 52 5.25 14.53 1.42
C CYS A 52 4.59 13.15 1.61
N ARG A 53 3.31 13.11 1.95
CA ARG A 53 2.55 11.86 2.21
C ARG A 53 1.37 11.66 1.26
N GLY A 54 1.30 12.48 0.22
CA GLY A 54 0.16 12.63 -0.68
C GLY A 54 -0.46 14.01 -0.55
N ASP A 55 -1.18 14.43 -1.58
CA ASP A 55 -1.86 15.74 -1.64
C ASP A 55 -3.15 15.75 -0.80
N LEU A 56 -3.76 14.58 -0.64
CA LEU A 56 -4.93 14.38 0.21
C LEU A 56 -4.51 13.92 1.61
N THR A 57 -5.24 14.43 2.61
CA THR A 57 -5.07 14.05 4.02
C THR A 57 -6.32 13.35 4.53
N VAL A 58 -6.28 12.85 5.77
CA VAL A 58 -7.46 12.25 6.44
C VAL A 58 -8.68 13.19 6.46
N ARG A 59 -8.48 14.51 6.37
CA ARG A 59 -9.57 15.49 6.27
C ARG A 59 -10.44 15.32 5.02
N HIS A 60 -9.91 14.70 3.97
CA HIS A 60 -10.66 14.40 2.74
C HIS A 60 -11.78 13.37 2.95
N VAL A 61 -11.66 12.56 4.00
CA VAL A 61 -12.61 11.49 4.34
C VAL A 61 -13.42 11.85 5.59
N LEU A 62 -12.93 12.78 6.41
CA LEU A 62 -13.54 13.15 7.68
C LEU A 62 -14.90 13.83 7.47
N GLY A 63 -15.94 13.33 8.16
CA GLY A 63 -17.28 13.91 8.12
C GLY A 63 -18.15 13.45 6.94
N VAL A 64 -17.72 12.44 6.20
CA VAL A 64 -18.52 11.82 5.15
C VAL A 64 -19.39 10.72 5.76
N ASP A 65 -20.70 10.96 5.83
CA ASP A 65 -21.66 10.05 6.47
C ASP A 65 -22.25 9.02 5.50
N ASP A 66 -22.28 9.31 4.19
CA ASP A 66 -22.74 8.37 3.18
C ASP A 66 -21.69 7.28 2.92
N PRO A 67 -22.01 5.98 3.04
CA PRO A 67 -21.04 4.91 2.86
C PRO A 67 -20.44 4.82 1.46
N ALA A 68 -21.20 5.15 0.42
CA ALA A 68 -20.71 5.08 -0.96
C ALA A 68 -19.75 6.24 -1.25
N GLU A 69 -20.09 7.45 -0.80
CA GLU A 69 -19.19 8.59 -0.87
C GLU A 69 -17.93 8.36 -0.02
N TYR A 70 -18.07 7.79 1.18
CA TYR A 70 -16.93 7.45 2.04
C TYR A 70 -15.96 6.52 1.31
N ALA A 71 -16.47 5.47 0.66
CA ALA A 71 -15.64 4.54 -0.11
C ALA A 71 -14.88 5.22 -1.24
N THR A 72 -15.54 6.11 -2.00
CA THR A 72 -14.89 6.90 -3.06
C THR A 72 -13.80 7.80 -2.48
N ARG A 73 -14.09 8.58 -1.43
CA ARG A 73 -13.13 9.49 -0.81
C ARG A 73 -11.93 8.76 -0.21
N ALA A 74 -12.18 7.61 0.41
CA ALA A 74 -11.12 6.75 0.95
C ALA A 74 -10.20 6.22 -0.17
N LEU A 75 -10.76 5.83 -1.33
CA LEU A 75 -9.97 5.40 -2.49
C LEU A 75 -9.15 6.55 -3.09
N GLU A 76 -9.73 7.75 -3.21
CA GLU A 76 -9.00 8.94 -3.66
C GLU A 76 -7.82 9.25 -2.74
N TRP A 77 -8.06 9.27 -1.42
CA TRP A 77 -7.00 9.49 -0.44
C TRP A 77 -5.92 8.41 -0.49
N ALA A 78 -6.32 7.13 -0.59
CA ALA A 78 -5.39 6.01 -0.76
C ALA A 78 -4.55 6.15 -2.05
N GLY A 79 -5.16 6.58 -3.16
CA GLY A 79 -4.48 6.87 -4.42
C GLY A 79 -3.45 7.98 -4.29
N SER A 80 -3.80 9.07 -3.61
CA SER A 80 -2.86 10.17 -3.29
C SER A 80 -1.68 9.69 -2.44
N ALA A 81 -1.94 8.89 -1.39
CA ALA A 81 -0.89 8.29 -0.59
C ALA A 81 -0.01 7.34 -1.43
N TRP A 82 -0.61 6.56 -2.33
CA TRP A 82 0.11 5.68 -3.25
C TRP A 82 1.05 6.46 -4.17
N GLN A 83 0.61 7.59 -4.75
CA GLN A 83 1.46 8.44 -5.60
C GLN A 83 2.67 9.01 -4.88
N ALA A 84 2.54 9.34 -3.58
CA ALA A 84 3.67 9.80 -2.77
C ALA A 84 4.78 8.75 -2.63
N TRP A 85 4.46 7.46 -2.86
CA TRP A 85 5.40 6.35 -2.87
C TRP A 85 5.87 5.94 -4.27
N SER A 86 5.68 6.78 -5.29
CA SER A 86 6.00 6.50 -6.70
C SER A 86 7.40 5.95 -6.94
N GLU A 87 8.41 6.45 -6.23
CA GLU A 87 9.79 5.95 -6.30
C GLU A 87 9.93 4.44 -5.99
N HIS A 88 8.99 3.87 -5.24
CA HIS A 88 9.01 2.46 -4.81
C HIS A 88 7.94 1.61 -5.50
N HIS A 89 7.20 2.14 -6.48
CA HIS A 89 6.14 1.40 -7.18
C HIS A 89 6.69 0.14 -7.84
N ASP A 90 7.84 0.24 -8.52
CA ASP A 90 8.45 -0.92 -9.18
C ASP A 90 8.87 -2.00 -8.19
N GLN A 91 9.37 -1.61 -7.02
CA GLN A 91 9.70 -2.58 -5.97
C GLN A 91 8.44 -3.25 -5.42
N ALA A 92 7.36 -2.51 -5.24
CA ALA A 92 6.08 -3.06 -4.79
C ALA A 92 5.49 -4.04 -5.81
N ARG A 93 5.53 -3.70 -7.11
CA ARG A 93 5.12 -4.58 -8.21
C ARG A 93 5.94 -5.86 -8.25
N ARG A 94 7.26 -5.77 -8.05
CA ARG A 94 8.13 -6.96 -7.97
C ARG A 94 7.70 -7.89 -6.84
N TRP A 95 7.46 -7.36 -5.64
CA TRP A 95 6.98 -8.19 -4.52
C TRP A 95 5.62 -8.84 -4.79
N VAL A 96 4.69 -8.12 -5.42
CA VAL A 96 3.41 -8.70 -5.85
C VAL A 96 3.64 -9.80 -6.89
N SER A 97 4.54 -9.60 -7.84
CA SER A 97 4.90 -10.60 -8.85
C SER A 97 5.55 -11.84 -8.24
N GLU A 98 6.45 -11.67 -7.28
CA GLU A 98 7.09 -12.77 -6.53
C GLU A 98 6.03 -13.57 -5.76
N ALA A 99 5.12 -12.89 -5.07
CA ALA A 99 4.03 -13.53 -4.35
C ALA A 99 3.08 -14.33 -5.27
N LEU A 100 2.91 -13.90 -6.52
CA LEU A 100 2.11 -14.61 -7.53
C LEU A 100 2.87 -15.76 -8.20
N SER A 101 4.20 -15.65 -8.31
CA SER A 101 5.06 -16.64 -8.97
C SER A 101 5.44 -17.78 -8.02
N GLY A 102 5.41 -17.54 -6.71
CA GLY A 102 5.57 -18.56 -5.68
C GLY A 102 4.34 -19.49 -5.63
N ARG A 103 4.40 -20.59 -6.38
CA ARG A 103 3.68 -21.82 -6.01
C ARG A 103 4.27 -22.40 -4.74
#